data_AF-A0A382LPG0-F1
#
_entry.id   AF-A0A382LPG0-F1
#
_cell.length_a   1.000
_cell.length_b   1.000
_cell.length_c   1.000
_cell.angle_alpha   90.00
_cell.angle_beta   90.00
_cell.angle_gamma   90.00
#
_symmetry.space_group_name_H-M   'P 1'
#
loop_
_entity.id
_entity.type
_entity.pdbx_description
1 polymer ?
#
loop_
_entity_poly.entity_id
_entity_poly.type
_entity_poly.pdbx_seq_one_letter_code
_entity_poly.pdbx_strand_id
1 'polypeptide(L)' 'MAFTEFIKVINTSDLPGLGPEVRSSAQPSAALAQAVDALGLGGAAAGLAKAAALLWHDHLDESHTVSQD' A
#
# COMPACT_ATOMS: atom_id res chain seq x y z
N MET A 1 -1.67 4.36 17.32
CA MET A 1 -0.63 3.33 17.07
C MET A 1 -0.65 2.84 15.62
N ALA A 2 -1.81 2.51 15.04
CA ALA A 2 -1.91 2.07 13.64
C ALA A 2 -1.30 3.03 12.59
N PHE A 3 -1.39 4.36 12.79
CA PHE A 3 -0.82 5.33 11.86
C PHE A 3 0.71 5.20 11.70
N THR A 4 1.46 5.11 12.80
CA THR A 4 2.93 5.00 12.76
C THR A 4 3.37 3.70 12.09
N GLU A 5 2.66 2.60 12.34
CA GLU A 5 2.96 1.33 11.69
C GLU A 5 2.60 1.38 10.19
N PHE A 6 1.50 2.01 9.81
CA PHE A 6 1.16 2.23 8.41
C PHE A 6 2.21 3.05 7.67
N ILE A 7 2.75 4.12 8.28
CA ILE A 7 3.85 4.91 7.69
C ILE A 7 5.08 4.03 7.40
N LYS A 8 5.38 3.02 8.24
CA LYS A 8 6.48 2.08 7.96
C LYS A 8 6.19 1.20 6.75
N VAL A 9 4.95 0.76 6.56
CA VAL A 9 4.52 -0.07 5.42
C VAL A 9 4.68 0.68 4.10
N ILE A 10 4.32 1.97 4.08
CA ILE A 10 4.41 2.80 2.87
C ILE A 10 5.75 3.53 2.74
N ASN A 11 6.71 3.32 3.65
CA ASN A 11 7.98 4.03 3.58
C ASN A 11 8.80 3.53 2.38
N THR A 12 9.13 4.43 1.48
CA THR A 12 9.99 4.16 0.32
C THR A 12 11.21 5.08 0.40
N SER A 13 12.41 4.53 0.20
CA SER A 13 13.67 5.31 0.25
C SER A 13 13.78 6.36 -0.85
N ASP A 14 13.07 6.16 -1.97
CA ASP A 14 13.13 7.04 -3.13
C ASP A 14 11.96 8.05 -3.14
N LEU A 15 11.96 9.01 -4.08
CA LEU A 15 10.81 9.88 -4.40
C LEU A 15 9.84 9.24 -5.42
N PRO A 16 8.51 9.35 -5.25
CA PRO A 16 7.52 8.78 -6.19
C PRO A 16 7.85 9.16 -7.62
N GLY A 17 7.97 8.15 -8.48
CA GLY A 17 8.15 8.35 -9.91
C GLY A 17 6.88 8.98 -10.46
N LEU A 18 7.01 10.02 -11.29
CA LEU A 18 5.87 10.65 -11.97
C LEU A 18 5.49 9.94 -13.28
N GLY A 19 6.01 8.72 -13.51
CA GLY A 19 5.89 7.98 -14.78
C GLY A 19 5.24 6.61 -14.61
N PRO A 20 5.00 5.88 -15.70
CA PRO A 20 4.39 4.54 -15.71
C PRO A 20 5.33 3.43 -15.20
N GLU A 21 6.49 3.80 -14.65
CA GLU A 21 7.53 2.87 -14.24
C GLU A 21 7.37 2.55 -12.75
N VAL A 22 7.32 1.25 -12.43
CA VAL A 22 7.33 0.77 -11.05
C VAL A 22 8.71 0.97 -10.46
N ARG A 23 8.76 1.59 -9.28
CA ARG A 23 10.03 1.95 -8.63
C ARG A 23 10.74 0.68 -8.14
N SER A 24 12.07 0.68 -8.19
CA SER A 24 12.86 -0.47 -7.68
C SER A 24 12.68 -0.74 -6.19
N SER A 25 12.24 0.27 -5.42
CA SER A 25 11.91 0.15 -4.00
C SER A 25 10.45 -0.24 -3.73
N ALA A 26 9.63 -0.41 -4.78
CA ALA A 26 8.25 -0.86 -4.63
C ALA A 26 8.21 -2.27 -4.03
N GLN A 27 7.46 -2.42 -2.95
CA GLN A 27 7.23 -3.71 -2.32
C GLN A 27 6.19 -4.49 -3.14
N PRO A 28 6.30 -5.83 -3.24
CA PRO A 28 5.30 -6.64 -3.92
C PRO A 28 3.94 -6.55 -3.21
N SER A 29 2.85 -6.57 -3.97
CA SER A 29 1.47 -6.41 -3.47
C SER A 29 1.10 -7.40 -2.35
N ALA A 30 1.62 -8.64 -2.41
CA ALA A 30 1.44 -9.64 -1.35
C ALA A 30 2.11 -9.26 -0.02
N ALA A 31 3.30 -8.64 -0.06
CA ALA A 31 3.98 -8.18 1.14
C ALA A 31 3.25 -6.99 1.77
N LEU A 32 2.73 -6.07 0.93
CA LEU A 32 1.90 -4.95 1.37
C LEU A 32 0.60 -5.41 2.02
N ALA A 33 -0.06 -6.42 1.44
CA ALA A 33 -1.26 -7.02 2.03
C ALA A 33 -0.98 -7.58 3.43
N GLN A 34 0.08 -8.39 3.58
CA GLN A 34 0.46 -8.95 4.88
C GLN A 34 0.83 -7.87 5.90
N ALA A 35 1.53 -6.81 5.46
CA ALA A 35 1.92 -5.71 6.32
C ALA A 35 0.70 -4.90 6.80
N VAL A 36 -0.31 -4.70 5.94
CA VAL A 36 -1.57 -4.05 6.30
C VAL A 36 -2.43 -4.94 7.20
N ASP A 37 -2.50 -6.25 6.94
CA ASP A 37 -3.21 -7.20 7.78
C ASP A 37 -2.62 -7.25 9.21
N ALA A 38 -1.30 -7.12 9.33
CA ALA A 38 -0.60 -7.05 10.62
C ALA A 38 -0.94 -5.79 11.44
N LEU A 39 -1.53 -4.75 10.83
CA LEU A 39 -2.03 -3.56 11.55
C LEU A 39 -3.29 -3.85 12.37
N GLY A 40 -3.92 -5.02 12.18
CA GLY A 40 -5.15 -5.41 12.89
C GLY A 40 -6.33 -4.50 12.57
N LEU A 41 -6.33 -3.85 11.40
CA LEU A 41 -7.44 -3.03 10.94
C LEU A 41 -8.61 -3.94 10.54
N GLY A 42 -9.84 -3.52 10.85
CA GLY A 42 -11.05 -4.23 10.49
C GLY A 42 -11.90 -3.49 9.46
N GLY A 43 -12.66 -4.24 8.66
CA GLY A 43 -13.65 -3.70 7.73
C GLY A 43 -13.07 -2.72 6.71
N ALA A 44 -13.80 -1.64 6.43
CA ALA A 44 -13.41 -0.65 5.41
C ALA A 44 -12.03 -0.01 5.66
N ALA A 45 -11.59 0.10 6.91
CA ALA A 45 -10.28 0.68 7.24
C ALA A 45 -9.11 -0.18 6.72
N ALA A 46 -9.26 -1.51 6.72
CA ALA A 46 -8.26 -2.42 6.16
C ALA A 46 -8.21 -2.29 4.63
N GLY A 47 -9.37 -2.22 3.98
CA GLY A 47 -9.48 -1.98 2.54
C GLY A 47 -8.82 -0.67 2.12
N LEU A 48 -9.12 0.44 2.80
CA LEU A 48 -8.50 1.74 2.53
C LEU A 48 -6.98 1.71 2.73
N ALA A 49 -6.50 1.11 3.82
CA ALA A 49 -5.07 1.01 4.09
C ALA A 49 -4.35 0.20 2.99
N LYS A 50 -4.97 -0.90 2.54
CA LYS A 50 -4.44 -1.74 1.46
C LYS A 50 -4.41 -1.00 0.12
N ALA A 51 -5.51 -0.34 -0.25
CA ALA A 51 -5.58 0.47 -1.47
C ALA A 51 -4.54 1.60 -1.47
N ALA A 52 -4.39 2.31 -0.34
CA ALA A 52 -3.42 3.38 -0.19
C ALA A 52 -1.97 2.88 -0.26
N ALA A 53 -1.67 1.73 0.37
CA ALA A 53 -0.35 1.13 0.28
C ALA A 53 -0.01 0.68 -1.14
N LEU A 54 -0.96 0.04 -1.84
CA LEU A 54 -0.79 -0.36 -3.24
C LEU A 54 -0.57 0.84 -4.15
N LEU A 55 -1.36 1.90 -3.99
CA LEU A 55 -1.21 3.14 -4.74
C LEU A 55 0.16 3.78 -4.54
N TRP A 56 0.65 3.79 -3.30
CA TRP A 56 1.96 4.38 -2.97
C TRP A 56 3.15 3.59 -3.54
N HIS A 57 2.95 2.30 -3.82
CA HIS A 57 3.97 1.39 -4.39
C HIS A 57 3.72 1.07 -5.87
N ASP A 58 3.04 1.98 -6.59
CA ASP A 58 2.80 1.91 -8.04
C ASP A 58 1.94 0.70 -8.51
N HIS A 59 1.26 -0.01 -7.60
CA HIS A 59 0.32 -1.10 -7.90
C HIS A 59 -1.08 -0.54 -8.18
N LEU A 60 -1.19 0.28 -9.23
CA LEU A 60 -2.40 1.03 -9.58
C LEU A 60 -3.62 0.14 -9.86
N ASP A 61 -3.44 -0.97 -10.60
CA ASP A 61 -4.53 -1.89 -10.94
C ASP A 61 -5.06 -2.63 -9.71
N GLU A 62 -4.18 -3.13 -8.84
CA GLU A 62 -4.61 -3.75 -7.59
C GLU A 62 -5.22 -2.73 -6.62
N SER A 63 -4.69 -1.51 -6.56
CA SER A 63 -5.28 -0.43 -5.76
C SER A 63 -6.70 -0.09 -6.20
N HIS A 64 -6.94 -0.02 -7.51
CA HIS A 64 -8.28 0.19 -8.07
C HIS A 64 -9.21 -0.98 -7.76
N THR A 65 -8.75 -2.22 -7.87
CA THR A 65 -9.56 -3.41 -7.55
C THR A 65 -10.02 -3.37 -6.09
N VAL A 66 -9.12 -3.08 -5.15
CA VAL A 66 -9.46 -3.01 -3.72
C VAL A 66 -10.38 -1.82 -3.39
N SER A 67 -10.31 -0.73 -4.14
CA SER A 67 -11.15 0.45 -3.92
C SER A 67 -12.57 0.33 -4.47
N GLN A 68 -12.82 -0.66 -5.34
CA GLN A 68 -14.10 -0.89 -6.01
C GLN A 68 -14.90 -2.07 -5.42
N ASP A 69 -14.26 -2.88 -4.57
CA ASP A 69 -14.90 -3.96 -3.80
C ASP A 69 -15.67 -3.41 -2.59
#